data_AF-A0AAU2R231-F1
#
_entry.id   AF-A0AAU2R231-F1
#
_cell.length_a   1.000
_cell.length_b   1.000
_cell.length_c   1.000
_cell.angle_alpha   90.00
_cell.angle_beta   90.00
_cell.angle_gamma   90.00
#
_symmetry.space_group_name_H-M   'P 1'
#
loop_
_entity.id
_entity.type
_entity.pdbx_description
1 polymer ?
#
loop_
_entity_poly.entity_id
_entity_poly.type
_entity_poly.pdbx_seq_one_letter_code
_entity_poly.pdbx_strand_id
1 'polypeptide(L)'
;MTDQPKQLGGGRRILGDFSPKLAELTDDVLFEDVWNRTELAARDRSLITVAALIAGGDADQLAFHLGRAKENGVTETELVEAITHLAFYTGWPKAMTAVMVAKQVFSD
;
A
#
# COMPACT_ATOMS: atom_id res chain seq x y z
N MET A 1 2.24 18.82 -10.16
CA MET A 1 1.17 18.02 -9.54
C MET A 1 0.70 18.74 -8.30
N THR A 2 -0.59 19.05 -8.30
CA THR A 2 -1.37 19.74 -7.27
C THR A 2 -1.40 18.97 -5.95
N ASP A 3 -1.15 19.68 -4.86
CA ASP A 3 -1.57 19.46 -3.46
C ASP A 3 -1.98 18.02 -3.08
N GLN A 4 -1.03 17.08 -3.09
CA GLN A 4 -1.25 15.74 -2.53
C GLN A 4 -0.94 15.76 -1.03
N PRO A 5 -1.73 15.09 -0.18
CA PRO A 5 -1.47 15.06 1.25
C PRO A 5 -0.09 14.45 1.53
N LYS A 6 0.67 15.06 2.46
CA LYS A 6 1.98 14.55 2.89
C LYS A 6 1.80 13.12 3.41
N GLN A 7 2.53 12.19 2.83
CA GLN A 7 2.53 10.80 3.25
C GLN A 7 3.39 10.67 4.51
N LEU A 8 2.78 10.17 5.58
CA LEU A 8 3.46 10.00 6.87
C LEU A 8 3.64 8.52 7.21
N GLY A 9 4.78 8.23 7.82
CA GLY A 9 5.11 6.94 8.40
C GLY A 9 4.66 6.82 9.85
N GLY A 10 4.99 5.68 10.46
CA GLY A 10 4.74 5.42 11.88
C GLY A 10 5.79 4.50 12.49
N GLY A 11 6.95 4.37 11.84
CA GLY A 11 8.02 3.45 12.20
C GLY A 11 8.51 3.68 13.62
N ARG A 12 8.86 4.91 13.98
CA ARG A 12 9.33 5.24 15.35
C ARG A 12 8.29 4.97 16.42
N ARG A 13 7.01 5.22 16.14
CA ARG A 13 5.92 4.97 17.08
C ARG A 13 5.68 3.48 17.33
N ILE A 14 5.83 2.64 16.30
CA ILE A 14 5.50 1.21 16.39
C ILE A 14 6.71 0.37 16.81
N LEU A 15 7.89 0.71 16.29
CA LEU A 15 9.09 -0.13 16.37
C LEU A 15 10.30 0.57 17.02
N GLY A 16 10.17 1.82 17.47
CA GLY A 16 11.31 2.63 17.93
C GLY A 16 12.14 1.97 19.04
N ASP A 17 11.49 1.32 20.00
CA ASP A 17 12.15 0.70 21.15
C ASP A 17 12.76 -0.67 20.82
N PHE A 18 12.26 -1.35 19.78
CA PHE A 18 12.66 -2.71 19.43
C PHE A 18 13.63 -2.78 18.24
N SER A 19 13.38 -1.96 17.21
CA SER A 19 14.17 -1.88 15.98
C SER A 19 14.32 -0.42 15.54
N PRO A 20 15.15 0.36 16.26
CA PRO A 20 15.25 1.81 16.09
C PRO A 20 15.69 2.22 14.68
N LYS A 21 16.63 1.47 14.07
CA LYS A 21 17.11 1.81 12.73
C LYS A 21 16.07 1.53 11.64
N LEU A 22 15.31 0.45 11.76
CA LEU A 22 14.24 0.17 10.80
C LEU A 22 13.14 1.23 10.91
N ALA A 23 12.77 1.59 12.13
CA ALA A 23 11.83 2.67 12.42
C ALA A 23 12.25 4.01 11.80
N GLU A 24 13.53 4.39 11.96
CA GLU A 24 14.11 5.59 11.36
C GLU A 24 14.02 5.55 9.82
N LEU A 25 14.42 4.44 9.19
CA LEU A 25 14.37 4.30 7.73
C LEU A 25 12.94 4.33 7.18
N THR A 26 11.98 3.73 7.90
CA THR A 26 10.55 3.79 7.55
C THR A 26 10.05 5.24 7.53
N ASP A 27 10.41 6.03 8.53
CA ASP A 27 9.90 7.40 8.62
C ASP A 27 10.66 8.35 7.70
N ASP A 28 11.99 8.37 7.74
CA ASP A 28 12.80 9.41 7.07
C ASP A 28 13.02 9.13 5.59
N VAL A 29 13.27 7.87 5.22
CA VAL A 29 13.60 7.51 3.84
C VAL A 29 12.33 7.11 3.08
N LEU A 30 11.54 6.19 3.64
CA LEU A 30 10.37 5.69 2.94
C LEU A 30 9.27 6.77 2.89
N PHE A 31 8.74 7.18 4.04
CA PHE A 31 7.56 8.05 4.05
C PHE A 31 7.86 9.55 3.93
N GLU A 32 8.98 10.05 4.48
CA GLU A 32 9.31 11.47 4.37
C GLU A 32 9.91 11.85 3.00
N ASP A 33 10.67 10.97 2.35
CA ASP A 33 11.19 11.16 0.99
C ASP A 33 10.38 10.39 -0.08
N VAL A 34 10.61 9.08 -0.23
CA VAL A 34 10.20 8.32 -1.43
C VAL A 34 8.70 8.43 -1.75
N TRP A 35 7.83 8.38 -0.73
CA TRP A 35 6.39 8.51 -0.90
C TRP A 35 5.91 9.94 -1.22
N ASN A 36 6.72 10.97 -0.92
CA ASN A 36 6.39 12.37 -1.16
C ASN A 36 7.00 12.94 -2.45
N ARG A 37 7.88 12.20 -3.12
CA ARG A 37 8.45 12.57 -4.42
C ARG A 37 7.37 12.85 -5.47
N THR A 38 7.45 14.02 -6.11
CA THR A 38 6.35 14.60 -6.91
C THR A 38 6.21 14.04 -8.32
N GLU A 39 7.16 13.25 -8.80
CA GLU A 39 7.14 12.74 -10.18
C GLU A 39 6.11 11.62 -10.41
N LEU A 40 5.62 11.00 -9.33
CA LEU A 40 4.54 10.00 -9.38
C LEU A 40 3.56 10.29 -8.24
N ALA A 41 2.27 10.37 -8.57
CA ALA A 41 1.23 10.73 -7.62
C ALA A 41 1.11 9.69 -6.51
N ALA A 42 0.71 10.12 -5.32
CA ALA A 42 0.44 9.23 -4.19
C ALA A 42 -0.60 8.15 -4.53
N ARG A 43 -1.60 8.50 -5.35
CA ARG A 43 -2.58 7.56 -5.91
C ARG A 43 -1.90 6.39 -6.64
N ASP A 44 -1.04 6.71 -7.60
CA ASP A 44 -0.39 5.72 -8.45
C ASP A 44 0.68 4.93 -7.69
N ARG A 45 1.39 5.58 -6.76
CA ARG A 45 2.31 4.90 -5.81
C ARG A 45 1.58 3.86 -4.96
N SER A 46 0.40 4.20 -4.45
CA SER A 46 -0.42 3.26 -3.69
C SER A 46 -0.85 2.07 -4.57
N LEU A 47 -1.35 2.33 -5.78
CA LEU A 47 -1.79 1.26 -6.69
C LEU A 47 -0.64 0.29 -7.04
N ILE A 48 0.55 0.83 -7.36
CA ILE A 48 1.73 0.00 -7.67
C ILE A 48 2.22 -0.76 -6.43
N THR A 49 2.15 -0.16 -5.24
CA THR A 49 2.52 -0.84 -4.00
C THR A 49 1.58 -2.01 -3.71
N VAL A 50 0.27 -1.81 -3.85
CA VAL A 50 -0.72 -2.90 -3.72
C VAL A 50 -0.43 -4.00 -4.74
N ALA A 51 -0.17 -3.66 -6.00
CA ALA A 51 0.16 -4.64 -7.03
C ALA A 51 1.44 -5.43 -6.69
N ALA A 52 2.47 -4.77 -6.19
CA ALA A 52 3.72 -5.41 -5.79
C ALA A 52 3.53 -6.36 -4.61
N LEU A 53 2.76 -5.98 -3.59
CA LEU A 53 2.45 -6.84 -2.44
C LEU A 53 1.63 -8.07 -2.86
N ILE A 54 0.66 -7.91 -3.77
CA ILE A 54 -0.09 -9.04 -4.33
C ILE A 54 0.87 -9.98 -5.08
N ALA A 55 1.75 -9.44 -5.93
CA ALA A 55 2.72 -10.23 -6.67
C ALA A 55 3.71 -10.97 -5.75
N GLY A 56 4.17 -10.33 -4.68
CA GLY A 56 5.03 -10.91 -3.64
C GLY A 56 4.30 -11.98 -2.81
N GLY A 57 3.00 -11.83 -2.61
CA GLY A 57 2.21 -12.67 -1.70
C GLY A 57 2.24 -12.15 -0.26
N ASP A 58 2.58 -10.87 -0.06
CA ASP A 58 2.77 -10.22 1.24
C ASP A 58 1.43 -9.73 1.81
N ALA A 59 0.51 -10.68 2.02
CA ALA A 59 -0.87 -10.40 2.39
C ALA A 59 -1.02 -9.62 3.71
N ASP A 60 -0.10 -9.81 4.65
CA ASP A 60 -0.11 -9.13 5.95
C ASP A 60 0.05 -7.61 5.84
N GLN A 61 0.65 -7.12 4.74
CA GLN A 61 0.81 -5.69 4.49
C GLN A 61 -0.33 -5.09 3.65
N LEU A 62 -1.16 -5.93 3.00
CA LEU A 62 -2.18 -5.47 2.06
C LEU A 62 -3.25 -4.63 2.74
N ALA A 63 -3.69 -4.99 3.95
CA ALA A 63 -4.78 -4.27 4.61
C ALA A 63 -4.47 -2.77 4.79
N PHE A 64 -3.26 -2.47 5.29
CA PHE A 64 -2.77 -1.10 5.44
C PHE A 64 -2.67 -0.37 4.10
N HIS A 65 -2.08 -1.02 3.08
CA HIS A 65 -1.86 -0.37 1.79
C HIS A 65 -3.13 -0.22 0.94
N LEU A 66 -4.15 -1.08 1.12
CA LEU A 66 -5.47 -0.91 0.52
C LEU A 66 -6.21 0.29 1.12
N GLY A 67 -6.17 0.45 2.45
CA GLY A 67 -6.71 1.64 3.12
C GLY A 67 -6.02 2.93 2.65
N ARG A 68 -4.67 2.93 2.62
CA ARG A 68 -3.88 4.05 2.11
C ARG A 68 -4.14 4.34 0.62
N ALA A 69 -4.40 3.32 -0.19
CA ALA A 69 -4.77 3.52 -1.59
C ALA A 69 -6.10 4.25 -1.73
N LYS A 70 -7.10 3.90 -0.91
CA LYS A 70 -8.38 4.61 -0.84
C LYS A 70 -8.20 6.07 -0.41
N GLU A 71 -7.44 6.31 0.66
CA GLU A 71 -7.13 7.67 1.14
C GLU A 71 -6.44 8.53 0.07
N ASN A 72 -5.59 7.92 -0.75
CA ASN A 72 -4.91 8.57 -1.87
C ASN A 72 -5.75 8.63 -3.16
N GLY A 73 -7.01 8.19 -3.14
CA GLY A 73 -7.96 8.37 -4.25
C GLY A 73 -8.04 7.22 -5.26
N VAL A 74 -7.53 6.04 -4.95
CA VAL A 74 -7.84 4.82 -5.72
C VAL A 74 -9.20 4.29 -5.26
N THR A 75 -10.12 4.05 -6.19
CA THR A 75 -11.45 3.55 -5.84
C THR A 75 -11.42 2.07 -5.48
N GLU A 76 -12.40 1.60 -4.70
CA GLU A 76 -12.55 0.17 -4.40
C GLU A 76 -12.73 -0.67 -5.67
N THR A 77 -13.51 -0.17 -6.63
CA THR A 77 -13.70 -0.81 -7.94
C THR A 77 -12.36 -0.98 -8.66
N GLU A 78 -11.53 0.06 -8.71
CA GLU A 78 -10.20 -0.04 -9.33
C GLU A 78 -9.28 -1.02 -8.60
N LEU A 79 -9.32 -1.09 -7.27
CA LEU A 79 -8.53 -2.04 -6.49
C LEU A 79 -8.98 -3.49 -6.72
N VAL A 80 -10.29 -3.75 -6.76
CA VAL A 80 -10.85 -5.08 -7.06
C VAL A 80 -10.51 -5.50 -8.50
N GLU A 81 -10.60 -4.59 -9.47
CA GLU A 81 -10.21 -4.85 -10.85
C GLU A 81 -8.70 -5.11 -10.96
N ALA A 82 -7.86 -4.36 -10.25
CA ALA A 82 -6.42 -4.60 -10.22
C ALA A 82 -6.09 -5.99 -9.66
N ILE A 83 -6.72 -6.42 -8.57
CA ILE A 83 -6.57 -7.77 -8.00
C ILE A 83 -6.99 -8.83 -9.02
N THR A 84 -8.13 -8.64 -9.68
CA THR A 84 -8.65 -9.55 -10.71
C THR A 84 -7.69 -9.66 -11.89
N HIS A 85 -7.17 -8.53 -12.36
CA HIS A 85 -6.20 -8.49 -13.44
C HIS A 85 -4.90 -9.20 -13.06
N LEU A 86 -4.41 -9.00 -11.84
CA LEU A 86 -3.19 -9.64 -11.34
C LEU A 86 -3.32 -11.15 -11.18
N ALA A 87 -4.52 -11.71 -11.03
CA ALA A 87 -4.74 -13.16 -11.01
C ALA A 87 -4.11 -13.86 -12.23
N PHE A 88 -4.09 -13.19 -13.38
CA PHE A 88 -3.51 -13.70 -14.62
C PHE A 88 -1.98 -13.61 -14.69
N TYR A 89 -1.36 -12.69 -13.93
CA TYR A 89 0.09 -12.45 -13.97
C TYR A 89 0.82 -13.02 -12.77
N THR A 90 0.15 -13.10 -11.62
CA THR A 90 0.74 -13.50 -10.33
C THR A 90 0.17 -14.83 -9.82
N GLY A 91 -0.86 -15.36 -10.49
CA GLY A 91 -1.53 -16.61 -10.17
C GLY A 91 -2.75 -16.45 -9.27
N TRP A 92 -3.73 -17.33 -9.50
CA TRP A 92 -5.03 -17.33 -8.81
C TRP A 92 -4.97 -17.34 -7.28
N PRO A 93 -4.09 -18.12 -6.62
CA PRO A 93 -4.03 -18.15 -5.16
C PRO A 93 -3.71 -16.79 -4.53
N LYS A 94 -2.78 -16.02 -5.12
CA LYS A 94 -2.40 -14.69 -4.62
C LYS A 94 -3.55 -13.70 -4.76
N ALA A 95 -4.25 -13.72 -5.89
CA ALA A 95 -5.43 -12.88 -6.10
C ALA A 95 -6.59 -13.23 -5.15
N MET A 96 -6.84 -14.53 -4.91
CA MET A 96 -7.86 -14.97 -3.96
C MET A 96 -7.55 -14.52 -2.52
N THR A 97 -6.30 -14.62 -2.08
CA THR A 97 -5.91 -14.07 -0.77
C THR A 97 -6.10 -12.56 -0.73
N ALA A 98 -5.65 -11.84 -1.75
CA ALA A 98 -5.75 -10.38 -1.82
C ALA A 98 -7.20 -9.89 -1.81
N VAL A 99 -8.11 -10.50 -2.58
CA VAL A 99 -9.52 -10.08 -2.62
C VAL A 99 -10.24 -10.35 -1.31
N MET A 100 -9.85 -11.39 -0.57
CA MET A 100 -10.40 -11.65 0.77
C MET A 100 -9.97 -10.58 1.77
N VAL A 101 -8.71 -10.12 1.72
CA VAL A 101 -8.25 -8.98 2.54
C VAL A 101 -8.98 -7.70 2.12
N ALA A 102 -9.11 -7.44 0.82
CA ALA A 102 -9.85 -6.29 0.30
C ALA A 102 -11.31 -6.27 0.77
N LYS A 103 -11.99 -7.42 0.72
CA LYS A 103 -13.35 -7.57 1.24
C LYS A 103 -13.45 -7.19 2.72
N GLN A 104 -12.48 -7.58 3.55
CA GLN A 104 -12.45 -7.20 4.97
C GLN A 104 -12.31 -5.68 5.13
N VAL A 105 -11.35 -5.08 4.44
CA VAL A 105 -11.06 -3.63 4.54
C VAL A 105 -12.19 -2.75 3.99
N PHE A 106 -12.95 -3.21 3.01
CA PHE A 106 -14.01 -2.42 2.36
C PHE A 106 -15.41 -2.64 2.98
N SER A 107 -15.55 -3.61 3.88
CA SER A 107 -16.83 -3.88 4.55
C SER A 107 -17.04 -3.03 5.82
N ASP A 108 -16.04 -2.22 6.19
CA ASP A 108 -16.06 -1.25 7.28
C ASP A 108 -16.28 0.17 6.75
#